data_AF-A0A2E8CB56-F1
#
_entry.id   AF-A0A2E8CB56-F1
#
_cell.length_a   1.000
_cell.length_b   1.000
_cell.length_c   1.000
_cell.angle_alpha   90.00
_cell.angle_beta   90.00
_cell.angle_gamma   90.00
#
_symmetry.space_group_name_H-M   'P 1'
#
loop_
_entity.id
_entity.type
_entity.pdbx_description
1 polymer ?
#
loop_
_entity_poly.entity_id
_entity_poly.type
_entity_poly.pdbx_seq_one_letter_code
_entity_poly.pdbx_strand_id
1 'polypeptide(L)'
;MRTEKLLLLVICFWTMLLAIAPVLGFNFYFPFVVPDVLDSAQQIERLLILRSASFMTSAYFTLRYFLNRKPLSSVSPILVLSNFMIFFGVISNLQNDVSIFEDPSKSNWVVLLVLVIFSYGLFRIHTKDTKKIFDKDW
;
A
#
# COMPACT_ATOMS: atom_id res chain seq x y z
N MET A 1 -24.82 -13.39 -1.27
CA MET A 1 -24.61 -12.25 -2.20
C MET A 1 -24.87 -10.85 -1.65
N ARG A 2 -26.02 -10.49 -1.05
CA ARG A 2 -26.26 -9.08 -0.58
C ARG A 2 -25.43 -8.69 0.65
N THR A 3 -25.22 -9.64 1.57
CA THR A 3 -24.45 -9.43 2.82
C THR A 3 -22.95 -9.31 2.59
N GLU A 4 -22.36 -10.16 1.74
CA GLU A 4 -20.92 -10.12 1.43
C GLU A 4 -20.53 -8.80 0.75
N LYS A 5 -21.34 -8.34 -0.21
CA LYS A 5 -21.13 -7.04 -0.87
C LYS A 5 -21.24 -5.87 0.11
N LEU A 6 -22.19 -5.93 1.04
CA LEU A 6 -22.33 -4.92 2.08
C LEU A 6 -21.09 -4.91 3.00
N LEU A 7 -20.61 -6.08 3.42
CA LEU A 7 -19.41 -6.20 4.24
C LEU A 7 -18.18 -5.63 3.52
N LEU A 8 -17.98 -5.96 2.24
CA LEU A 8 -16.87 -5.42 1.44
C LEU A 8 -16.97 -3.90 1.30
N LEU A 9 -18.19 -3.35 1.15
CA LEU A 9 -18.40 -1.91 1.08
C LEU A 9 -18.05 -1.23 2.40
N VAL A 10 -18.48 -1.79 3.53
CA VAL A 10 -18.15 -1.28 4.87
C VAL A 10 -16.63 -1.30 5.09
N ILE A 11 -15.95 -2.39 4.75
CA ILE A 11 -14.48 -2.48 4.86
C ILE A 11 -13.80 -1.48 3.93
N CYS A 12 -14.27 -1.34 2.69
CA CYS A 12 -13.72 -0.38 1.72
C CYS A 12 -13.82 1.05 2.26
N PHE A 13 -15.00 1.46 2.72
CA PHE A 13 -15.22 2.78 3.29
C PHE A 13 -14.36 3.00 4.53
N TRP A 14 -14.32 2.02 5.44
CA TRP A 14 -13.54 2.11 6.67
C TRP A 14 -12.03 2.23 6.41
N THR A 15 -11.48 1.42 5.50
CA THR A 15 -10.06 1.44 5.16
C THR A 15 -9.65 2.72 4.42
N MET A 16 -10.52 3.28 3.58
CA MET A 16 -10.28 4.58 2.96
C MET A 16 -10.20 5.71 4.00
N LEU A 17 -11.12 5.73 4.97
CA LEU A 17 -11.07 6.71 6.06
C LEU A 17 -9.77 6.61 6.86
N LEU A 18 -9.36 5.39 7.23
CA LEU A 18 -8.11 5.17 7.95
C LEU A 18 -6.86 5.56 7.16
N ALA A 19 -6.89 5.43 5.82
CA ALA A 19 -5.77 5.82 4.97
C ALA A 19 -5.63 7.36 4.82
N ILE A 20 -6.75 8.08 4.77
CA ILE A 20 -6.76 9.54 4.59
C ILE A 20 -6.52 10.28 5.91
N ALA A 21 -6.99 9.73 7.02
CA ALA A 21 -6.93 10.40 8.32
C ALA A 21 -5.54 10.92 8.72
N PRO A 22 -4.42 10.16 8.58
CA PRO A 22 -3.10 10.65 8.93
C PRO A 22 -2.66 11.85 8.10
N VAL A 23 -3.07 11.91 6.82
CA VAL A 23 -2.78 13.05 5.93
C VAL A 23 -3.45 14.33 6.42
N LEU A 24 -4.59 14.21 7.10
CA LEU A 24 -5.32 15.33 7.70
C LEU A 24 -4.87 15.63 9.14
N GLY A 25 -3.88 14.92 9.66
CA GLY A 25 -3.40 15.04 11.04
C GLY A 25 -4.23 14.30 12.09
N PHE A 26 -5.20 13.45 11.67
CA PHE A 26 -5.97 12.61 12.58
C PHE A 26 -5.36 11.22 12.71
N ASN A 27 -5.07 10.79 13.93
CA ASN A 27 -4.59 9.43 14.20
C ASN A 27 -5.69 8.59 14.85
N PHE A 28 -6.24 7.62 14.10
CA PHE A 28 -7.24 6.68 14.61
C PHE A 28 -6.56 5.40 15.10
N TYR A 29 -6.77 5.03 16.37
CA TYR A 29 -6.17 3.84 16.97
C TYR A 29 -7.22 2.93 17.59
N PHE A 30 -7.86 2.05 16.80
CA PHE A 30 -8.85 1.11 17.34
C PHE A 30 -8.38 0.42 18.65
N PRO A 31 -9.19 0.37 19.73
CA PRO A 31 -10.56 0.89 19.87
C PRO A 31 -10.67 2.38 20.29
N PHE A 32 -9.56 3.09 20.47
CA PHE A 32 -9.50 4.46 20.99
C PHE A 32 -9.38 5.52 19.87
N VAL A 33 -10.02 6.66 20.07
CA VAL A 33 -10.04 7.80 19.12
C VAL A 33 -9.23 9.00 19.66
N VAL A 34 -8.59 8.87 20.82
CA VAL A 34 -7.99 10.02 21.52
C VAL A 34 -6.46 10.02 21.41
N PRO A 35 -5.84 11.12 20.95
CA PRO A 35 -4.40 11.20 20.67
C PRO A 35 -3.46 11.00 21.87
N ASP A 36 -3.95 11.02 23.12
CA ASP A 36 -3.11 10.97 24.32
C ASP A 36 -3.23 9.68 25.15
N VAL A 37 -3.96 8.67 24.66
CA VAL A 37 -4.20 7.42 25.42
C VAL A 37 -3.15 6.35 25.12
N LEU A 38 -2.49 6.43 23.95
CA LEU A 38 -1.56 5.41 23.49
C LEU A 38 -0.11 5.89 23.62
N ASP A 39 0.71 5.14 24.37
CA ASP A 39 2.14 5.42 24.47
C ASP A 39 2.82 5.33 23.10
N SER A 40 3.82 6.18 22.89
CA SER A 40 4.65 6.24 21.68
C SER A 40 5.19 4.87 21.26
N ALA A 41 5.61 4.04 22.22
CA ALA A 41 6.07 2.67 21.95
C ALA A 41 4.95 1.79 21.35
N GLN A 42 3.73 1.88 21.87
CA GLN A 42 2.58 1.12 21.38
C GLN A 42 2.14 1.59 19.98
N GLN A 43 2.24 2.89 19.70
CA GLN A 43 1.97 3.43 18.36
C GLN A 43 2.97 2.88 17.33
N ILE A 44 4.26 2.89 17.68
CA ILE A 44 5.33 2.34 16.84
C ILE A 44 5.14 0.83 16.62
N GLU A 45 4.80 0.08 17.66
CA GLU A 45 4.55 -1.37 17.57
C GLU A 45 3.42 -1.68 16.58
N ARG A 46 2.30 -0.96 16.66
CA ARG A 46 1.16 -1.14 15.74
C ARG A 46 1.55 -0.85 14.29
N LEU A 47 2.33 0.20 14.06
CA LEU A 47 2.86 0.53 12.72
C LEU A 47 3.82 -0.56 12.23
N LEU A 48 4.65 -1.13 13.11
CA LEU A 48 5.56 -2.22 12.78
C LEU A 48 4.81 -3.51 12.39
N ILE A 49 3.74 -3.83 13.12
CA ILE A 49 2.86 -4.97 12.81
C ILE A 49 2.20 -4.76 11.45
N LEU A 50 1.63 -3.58 11.18
CA LEU A 50 1.00 -3.28 9.90
C LEU A 50 2.00 -3.33 8.73
N ARG A 51 3.21 -2.80 8.95
CA ARG A 51 4.32 -2.88 7.99
C ARG A 51 4.65 -4.34 7.68
N SER A 52 4.84 -5.16 8.71
CA SER A 52 5.20 -6.58 8.56
C SER A 52 4.10 -7.37 7.85
N ALA A 53 2.83 -7.14 8.22
CA ALA A 53 1.69 -7.76 7.56
C ALA A 53 1.60 -7.38 6.07
N SER A 54 1.85 -6.12 5.72
CA SER A 54 1.83 -5.63 4.34
C SER A 54 2.93 -6.30 3.48
N PHE A 55 4.14 -6.42 4.02
CA PHE A 55 5.24 -7.11 3.33
C PHE A 55 4.98 -8.61 3.20
N MET A 56 4.50 -9.26 4.25
CA MET A 56 4.18 -10.69 4.20
C MET A 56 3.02 -11.00 3.24
N THR A 57 2.02 -10.12 3.16
CA THR A 57 0.93 -10.23 2.18
C THR A 57 1.47 -10.14 0.75
N SER A 58 2.39 -9.20 0.50
CA SER A 58 3.04 -9.07 -0.80
C SER A 58 3.88 -10.30 -1.16
N ALA A 59 4.63 -10.84 -0.19
CA ALA A 59 5.38 -12.08 -0.36
C ALA A 59 4.45 -13.27 -0.66
N TYR A 60 3.32 -13.38 0.04
CA TYR A 60 2.33 -14.43 -0.19
C TYR A 60 1.79 -14.41 -1.63
N PHE A 61 1.37 -13.23 -2.12
CA PHE A 61 0.88 -13.09 -3.49
C PHE A 61 1.98 -13.34 -4.54
N THR A 62 3.22 -12.92 -4.24
CA THR A 62 4.39 -13.20 -5.09
C THR A 62 4.66 -14.70 -5.19
N LEU A 63 4.64 -15.43 -4.07
CA LEU A 63 4.79 -16.89 -4.08
C LEU A 63 3.65 -17.57 -4.83
N ARG A 64 2.40 -17.11 -4.64
CA ARG A 64 1.25 -17.60 -5.40
C ARG A 64 1.40 -17.37 -6.90
N TYR A 65 1.97 -16.25 -7.32
CA TYR A 65 2.26 -15.97 -8.72
C TYR A 65 3.16 -17.05 -9.33
N PHE A 66 4.25 -17.41 -8.62
CA PHE A 66 5.17 -18.45 -9.08
C PHE A 66 4.56 -19.86 -9.05
N LEU A 67 3.75 -20.17 -8.03
CA LEU A 67 3.21 -21.52 -7.84
C LEU A 67 2.00 -21.84 -8.72
N ASN A 68 1.05 -20.91 -8.89
CA ASN A 68 -0.30 -21.25 -9.38
C ASN A 68 -0.65 -20.75 -10.79
N ARG A 69 0.30 -20.17 -11.55
CA ARG A 69 0.09 -19.67 -12.93
C ARG A 69 -1.20 -18.84 -13.14
N LYS A 70 -1.71 -18.17 -12.10
CA LYS A 70 -2.79 -17.16 -12.19
C LYS A 70 -2.18 -15.77 -12.01
N PRO A 71 -1.50 -15.26 -13.04
CA PRO A 71 -0.60 -14.13 -12.88
C PRO A 71 -1.33 -12.82 -12.54
N LEU A 72 -2.45 -12.54 -13.20
CA LEU A 72 -3.18 -11.28 -13.05
C LEU A 72 -3.60 -11.01 -11.61
N SER A 73 -4.34 -11.94 -10.99
CA SER A 73 -4.84 -11.76 -9.62
C SER A 73 -3.74 -11.70 -8.56
N SER A 74 -2.53 -12.14 -8.88
CA SER A 74 -1.42 -12.20 -7.92
C SER A 74 -0.53 -10.96 -7.97
N VAL A 75 -0.36 -10.33 -9.14
CA VAL A 75 0.47 -9.12 -9.28
C VAL A 75 -0.30 -7.86 -8.91
N SER A 76 -1.62 -7.80 -9.18
CA SER A 76 -2.42 -6.60 -8.94
C SER A 76 -2.35 -6.06 -7.50
N PRO A 77 -2.45 -6.88 -6.43
CA PRO A 77 -2.37 -6.38 -5.06
C PRO A 77 -1.03 -5.71 -4.74
N ILE A 78 0.07 -6.24 -5.27
CA ILE A 78 1.43 -5.73 -5.05
C ILE A 78 1.63 -4.40 -5.79
N LEU A 79 1.13 -4.31 -7.04
CA LEU A 79 1.17 -3.08 -7.83
C LEU A 79 0.36 -1.96 -7.16
N VAL A 80 -0.85 -2.28 -6.68
CA VAL A 80 -1.72 -1.32 -5.98
C VAL A 80 -1.05 -0.83 -4.69
N LEU A 81 -0.47 -1.73 -3.90
CA LEU A 81 0.29 -1.36 -2.70
C LEU A 81 1.45 -0.43 -3.04
N SER A 82 2.25 -0.76 -4.07
CA SER A 82 3.38 0.06 -4.50
C SER A 82 2.95 1.46 -4.93
N ASN A 83 1.84 1.58 -5.68
CA ASN A 83 1.31 2.87 -6.12
C ASN A 83 0.84 3.73 -4.95
N PHE A 84 0.14 3.15 -3.98
CA PHE A 84 -0.30 3.89 -2.80
C PHE A 84 0.86 4.27 -1.88
N MET A 85 1.90 3.43 -1.75
CA MET A 85 3.13 3.82 -1.04
C MET A 85 3.81 5.03 -1.69
N ILE A 86 3.86 5.08 -3.02
CA ILE A 86 4.38 6.26 -3.74
C ILE A 86 3.50 7.47 -3.47
N PHE A 87 2.19 7.34 -3.65
CA PHE A 87 1.23 8.43 -3.48
C PHE A 87 1.30 9.05 -2.07
N PHE A 88 1.16 8.25 -1.02
CA PHE A 88 1.21 8.73 0.36
C PHE A 88 2.62 9.18 0.77
N GLY A 89 3.68 8.58 0.23
CA GLY A 89 5.04 9.03 0.52
C GLY A 89 5.37 10.37 -0.13
N VAL A 90 4.86 10.66 -1.33
CA VAL A 90 4.96 12.00 -1.94
C VAL A 90 4.22 13.02 -1.08
N ILE A 91 2.98 12.74 -0.69
CA ILE A 91 2.19 13.62 0.19
C ILE A 91 2.95 13.89 1.50
N SER A 92 3.48 12.86 2.14
CA SER A 92 4.21 12.99 3.40
C SER A 92 5.46 13.87 3.25
N ASN A 93 6.26 13.68 2.20
CA ASN A 93 7.44 14.53 1.96
C ASN A 93 7.06 16.00 1.71
N LEU A 94 5.97 16.24 0.98
CA LEU A 94 5.46 17.59 0.72
C LEU A 94 4.93 18.26 2.00
N GLN A 95 4.23 17.53 2.87
CA GLN A 95 3.72 18.07 4.13
C GLN A 95 4.81 18.42 5.14
N ASN A 96 5.95 17.74 5.08
CA ASN A 96 7.08 17.96 5.98
C ASN A 96 8.14 18.91 5.39
N ASP A 97 7.84 19.59 4.27
CA ASP A 97 8.75 20.49 3.56
C ASP A 97 10.15 19.88 3.29
N VAL A 98 10.19 18.56 3.03
CA VAL A 98 11.45 17.84 2.85
C VAL A 98 12.00 18.11 1.45
N SER A 99 13.06 18.90 1.39
CA SER A 99 13.73 19.23 0.14
C SER A 99 14.42 18.00 -0.46
N ILE A 100 14.45 17.94 -1.80
CA ILE A 100 15.02 16.81 -2.54
C ILE A 100 16.55 16.77 -2.42
N PHE A 101 17.18 17.95 -2.33
CA PHE A 101 18.61 18.13 -2.55
C PHE A 101 19.42 18.52 -1.31
N GLU A 102 18.80 18.97 -0.22
CA GLU A 102 19.57 19.54 0.91
C GLU A 102 19.95 18.49 1.96
N ASP A 103 19.08 17.50 2.25
CA ASP A 103 19.32 16.50 3.31
C ASP A 103 18.93 15.07 2.86
N PRO A 104 19.84 14.30 2.22
CA PRO A 104 19.58 12.96 1.73
C PRO A 104 19.19 11.95 2.82
N SER A 105 19.62 12.18 4.07
CA SER A 105 19.34 11.31 5.23
C SER A 105 17.93 11.47 5.80
N LYS A 106 17.29 12.62 5.56
CA LYS A 106 15.89 12.91 5.94
C LYS A 106 14.92 12.76 4.77
N SER A 107 15.46 12.70 3.56
CA SER A 107 14.73 12.64 2.31
C SER A 107 14.33 11.21 1.94
N ASN A 108 13.02 10.95 1.89
CA ASN A 108 12.50 9.69 1.34
C ASN A 108 12.39 9.70 -0.19
N TRP A 109 12.85 10.76 -0.87
CA TRP A 109 12.71 10.91 -2.32
C TRP A 109 13.43 9.80 -3.11
N VAL A 110 14.58 9.34 -2.63
CA VAL A 110 15.31 8.21 -3.25
C VAL A 110 14.51 6.91 -3.14
N VAL A 111 13.89 6.67 -1.98
CA VAL A 111 13.04 5.49 -1.76
C VAL A 111 11.83 5.54 -2.70
N LEU A 112 11.21 6.71 -2.87
CA LEU A 112 10.11 6.90 -3.81
C LEU A 112 10.51 6.63 -5.26
N LEU A 113 11.71 7.08 -5.67
CA LEU A 113 12.24 6.80 -7.00
C LEU A 113 12.38 5.29 -7.23
N VAL A 114 12.97 4.57 -6.26
CA VAL A 114 13.08 3.10 -6.33
C VAL A 114 11.71 2.44 -6.43
N LEU A 115 10.72 2.91 -5.65
CA LEU A 115 9.35 2.41 -5.72
C LEU A 115 8.69 2.70 -7.07
N VAL A 116 8.94 3.84 -7.71
CA VAL A 116 8.45 4.15 -9.06
C VAL A 116 9.01 3.16 -10.09
N ILE A 117 10.32 2.89 -10.04
CA ILE A 117 10.96 1.90 -10.91
C ILE A 117 10.35 0.52 -10.68
N PHE A 118 10.17 0.14 -9.42
CA PHE A 118 9.58 -1.14 -9.04
C PHE A 118 8.12 -1.27 -9.51
N SER A 119 7.30 -0.24 -9.28
CA SER A 119 5.91 -0.17 -9.76
C SER A 119 5.84 -0.29 -11.28
N TYR A 120 6.73 0.37 -12.01
CA TYR A 120 6.82 0.24 -13.46
C TYR A 120 7.11 -1.19 -13.91
N GLY A 121 8.03 -1.88 -13.23
CA GLY A 121 8.32 -3.29 -13.46
C GLY A 121 7.08 -4.18 -13.26
N LEU A 122 6.37 -4.00 -12.14
CA LEU A 122 5.12 -4.70 -11.83
C LEU A 122 4.02 -4.41 -12.86
N PHE A 123 3.88 -3.16 -13.30
CA PHE A 123 2.93 -2.76 -14.33
C PHE A 123 3.19 -3.47 -15.66
N ARG A 124 4.47 -3.61 -16.06
CA ARG A 124 4.83 -4.37 -17.26
C ARG A 124 4.48 -5.86 -17.13
N ILE A 125 4.73 -6.47 -15.98
CA ILE A 125 4.36 -7.88 -15.73
C ILE A 125 2.84 -8.02 -15.84
N HIS A 126 2.10 -7.21 -15.10
CA HIS A 126 0.64 -7.20 -15.12
C HIS A 126 0.08 -7.07 -16.56
N THR A 127 0.58 -6.11 -17.34
CA THR A 127 0.13 -5.89 -18.73
C THR A 127 0.46 -7.07 -19.66
N LYS A 128 1.64 -7.68 -19.52
CA LYS A 128 2.01 -8.88 -20.30
C LYS A 128 1.06 -10.03 -20.03
N ASP A 129 0.70 -10.22 -18.77
CA ASP A 129 -0.21 -11.28 -18.34
C ASP A 129 -1.66 -10.99 -18.75
N THR A 130 -2.08 -9.72 -18.75
CA THR A 130 -3.37 -9.31 -19.32
C THR A 130 -3.47 -9.72 -20.78
N LYS A 131 -2.50 -9.31 -21.60
CA LYS A 131 -2.50 -9.59 -23.04
C LYS A 131 -2.55 -11.09 -23.35
N LYS A 132 -1.78 -11.90 -22.63
CA LYS A 132 -1.73 -13.36 -22.85
C LYS A 132 -3.06 -14.07 -22.62
N ILE A 133 -3.93 -13.52 -21.78
CA ILE A 133 -5.26 -14.09 -21.51
C ILE A 133 -6.23 -13.72 -22.62
N PHE A 134 -6.29 -12.43 -22.99
CA PHE A 134 -7.22 -11.96 -24.01
C PHE A 134 -6.81 -12.33 -25.45
N ASP A 135 -5.53 -12.59 -25.73
CA ASP A 135 -5.08 -13.08 -27.04
C ASP A 135 -5.43 -14.56 -27.30
N LYS A 136 -5.93 -15.29 -26.30
CA LYS A 136 -6.32 -16.70 -26.42
C LYS A 136 -7.83 -16.91 -26.47
N ASP A 137 -8.61 -15.84 -26.29
CA ASP A 137 -10.07 -15.86 -26.22
C ASP A 137 -10.74 -15.37 -27.53
N TRP A 138 -9.97 -15.23 -28.62
CA TRP A 138 -10.45 -14.99 -29.98
C TRP A 138 -9.89 -16.03 -30.97
#